data_AF-A0AA39M955-F1
#
_entry.id   AF-A0AA39M955-F1
#
_cell.length_a   1.000
_cell.length_b   1.000
_cell.length_c   1.000
_cell.angle_alpha   90.00
_cell.angle_beta   90.00
_cell.angle_gamma   90.00
#
_symmetry.space_group_name_H-M   'P 1'
#
loop_
_entity.id
_entity.type
_entity.pdbx_description
1 polymer ?
#
loop_
_entity_poly.entity_id
_entity_poly.type
_entity_poly.pdbx_seq_one_letter_code
_entity_poly.pdbx_strand_id
1 'polypeptide(L)'
;MTRKESADPVTTEGRLSESSELVELRPDDLQEKLTEEFVSPPFHKQVCRQNSESSLGSSLGVRPRRLFLLHSARQDDYDRRVNNPGSPTPPLSSPLGLIRAKHGRRPVTLVDPLIRIHEPLSAMWALKAARRLPKSLQVEWEDGFLAKFPYVWLRDNTFRRPSLVHLDLDLTPQVVDYSTDRLSVLWPPCIASQYSSQFLRSHSIVKPPVDVEEPSPQTTLPNAWKIVPAGPVDPLLMMGTVEWGDRAKDLGTMWPHLERVPSLCTVDSLSGVARVYVVDAVHAFEEMAVRRPEEFAFLQRCTVEYREGPFTARHRIVTMNEGRVAAALFNNESRSAEITVESVDEFYACLKSFGRIAWENAHTVEIGPRERLVVDNHRVLVGAPAQFGRRLFVRTFS
;
A
#
# COMPACT_ATOMS: atom_id res chain seq x y z
N MET A 1 -33.08 52.65 39.62
CA MET A 1 -34.28 51.82 39.86
C MET A 1 -33.86 50.37 39.66
N THR A 2 -33.38 49.70 40.73
CA THR A 2 -34.09 48.62 41.48
C THR A 2 -34.38 47.40 40.58
N ARG A 3 -33.91 46.16 40.80
CA ARG A 3 -33.58 45.33 42.00
C ARG A 3 -32.91 44.03 41.47
N LYS A 4 -31.69 43.63 41.88
CA LYS A 4 -31.32 42.53 42.83
C LYS A 4 -32.15 41.22 42.79
N GLU A 5 -31.47 40.10 42.51
CA GLU A 5 -31.47 38.73 43.12
C GLU A 5 -30.68 37.81 42.15
N SER A 6 -29.52 37.19 42.43
CA SER A 6 -28.98 36.32 43.51
C SER A 6 -29.60 34.92 43.60
N ALA A 7 -28.87 33.89 43.14
CA ALA A 7 -28.73 32.60 43.82
C ALA A 7 -27.62 31.77 43.17
N ASP A 8 -26.71 31.32 44.03
CA ASP A 8 -25.51 30.50 43.81
C ASP A 8 -25.84 28.98 43.89
N PRO A 9 -24.87 28.07 43.68
CA PRO A 9 -25.09 26.76 43.08
C PRO A 9 -25.32 25.61 44.08
N VAL A 10 -26.02 24.58 43.62
CA VAL A 10 -26.17 23.30 44.34
C VAL A 10 -25.00 22.38 44.01
N THR A 11 -24.20 22.12 45.04
CA THR A 11 -23.22 21.04 45.16
C THR A 11 -23.94 19.70 45.35
N THR A 12 -23.48 18.65 44.66
CA THR A 12 -23.82 17.27 45.03
C THR A 12 -22.57 16.42 44.89
N GLU A 13 -21.91 16.22 46.03
CA GLU A 13 -20.86 15.22 46.20
C GLU A 13 -21.50 13.83 46.21
N GLY A 14 -21.20 13.01 45.20
CA GLY A 14 -21.50 11.58 45.16
C GLY A 14 -20.20 10.78 45.35
N ARG A 15 -19.92 10.39 46.59
CA ARG A 15 -18.88 9.42 46.97
C ARG A 15 -19.32 8.03 46.49
N LEU A 16 -18.63 7.46 45.49
CA LEU A 16 -18.65 6.02 45.21
C LEU A 16 -17.24 5.47 45.43
N SER A 17 -17.09 4.79 46.55
CA SER A 17 -15.93 3.98 46.90
C SER A 17 -16.15 2.57 46.34
N GLU A 18 -15.62 2.30 45.14
CA GLU A 18 -15.45 0.93 44.64
C GLU A 18 -14.04 0.45 44.98
N SER A 19 -13.99 -0.47 45.93
CA SER A 19 -12.83 -1.27 46.28
C SER A 19 -12.69 -2.37 45.22
N SER A 20 -11.75 -2.20 44.30
CA SER A 20 -11.32 -3.30 43.41
C SER A 20 -10.26 -4.12 44.15
N GLU A 21 -10.66 -5.30 44.62
CA GLU A 21 -9.74 -6.36 45.03
C GLU A 21 -8.89 -6.80 43.84
N LEU A 22 -7.58 -6.62 43.96
CA LEU A 22 -6.58 -7.25 43.10
C LEU A 22 -6.51 -8.74 43.44
N VAL A 23 -7.15 -9.57 42.61
CA VAL A 23 -6.93 -11.02 42.61
C VAL A 23 -5.63 -11.30 41.85
N GLU A 24 -4.58 -11.63 42.59
CA GLU A 24 -3.31 -12.13 42.08
C GLU A 24 -3.54 -13.53 41.47
N LEU A 25 -3.64 -13.62 40.14
CA LEU A 25 -3.70 -14.90 39.44
C LEU A 25 -2.30 -15.51 39.36
N ARG A 26 -2.18 -16.76 39.82
CA ARG A 26 -0.91 -17.51 39.82
C ARG A 26 -0.52 -17.92 38.39
N PRO A 27 0.78 -18.06 38.08
CA PRO A 27 1.26 -18.32 36.72
C PRO A 27 0.88 -19.69 36.12
N ASP A 28 0.27 -20.59 36.90
CA ASP A 28 0.03 -21.98 36.49
C ASP A 28 -1.36 -22.24 35.88
N ASP A 29 -2.29 -21.27 35.92
CA ASP A 29 -3.65 -21.40 35.37
C ASP A 29 -3.77 -20.96 33.88
N LEU A 30 -2.65 -20.59 33.23
CA LEU A 30 -2.61 -20.09 31.85
C LEU A 30 -2.31 -21.15 30.78
N GLN A 31 -2.07 -22.42 31.16
CA GLN A 31 -1.74 -23.48 30.20
C GLN A 31 -2.91 -24.37 29.77
N GLU A 32 -4.08 -24.30 30.41
CA GLU A 32 -5.21 -25.21 30.11
C GLU A 32 -6.38 -24.55 29.38
N LYS A 33 -6.29 -23.26 29.04
CA LYS A 33 -7.34 -22.51 28.29
C LYS A 33 -6.98 -22.16 26.85
N LEU A 34 -5.85 -22.62 26.32
CA LEU A 34 -5.38 -22.28 24.96
C LEU A 34 -5.47 -23.42 23.93
N THR A 35 -6.14 -24.52 24.26
CA THR A 35 -6.29 -25.68 23.35
C THR A 35 -7.71 -25.95 22.84
N GLU A 36 -8.70 -25.13 23.19
CA GLU A 36 -10.08 -25.29 22.71
C GLU A 36 -10.67 -23.98 22.15
N GLU A 37 -10.02 -23.35 21.16
CA GLU A 37 -10.71 -22.33 20.34
C GLU A 37 -9.99 -22.06 19.01
N PHE A 38 -9.95 -23.07 18.14
CA PHE A 38 -9.76 -22.88 16.68
C PHE A 38 -10.60 -23.91 15.93
N VAL A 39 -11.92 -23.81 16.08
CA VAL A 39 -12.87 -24.42 15.14
C VAL A 39 -13.31 -23.33 14.18
N SER A 40 -12.87 -23.43 12.93
CA SER A 40 -13.30 -22.53 11.85
C SER A 40 -14.83 -22.61 11.66
N PRO A 41 -15.52 -21.48 11.33
CA PRO A 41 -16.93 -21.54 11.01
C PRO A 41 -17.18 -22.28 9.68
N PRO A 42 -18.32 -22.98 9.54
CA PRO A 42 -18.64 -23.75 8.34
C PRO A 42 -19.01 -22.81 7.20
N PHE A 43 -18.34 -22.96 6.06
CA PHE A 43 -18.78 -22.39 4.79
C PHE A 43 -20.11 -23.02 4.37
N HIS A 44 -21.12 -22.18 4.17
CA HIS A 44 -22.37 -22.56 3.52
C HIS A 44 -22.09 -23.03 2.09
N LYS A 45 -22.09 -24.35 1.89
CA LYS A 45 -22.13 -24.96 0.55
C LYS A 45 -23.56 -24.86 0.01
N GLN A 46 -23.78 -24.04 -1.00
CA GLN A 46 -24.93 -24.20 -1.86
C GLN A 46 -24.68 -25.37 -2.81
N VAL A 47 -25.65 -26.27 -2.84
CA VAL A 47 -25.58 -27.63 -3.39
C VAL A 47 -25.77 -27.60 -4.91
N CYS A 48 -24.79 -28.16 -5.64
CA CYS A 48 -25.03 -28.87 -6.89
C CYS A 48 -24.51 -30.31 -6.73
N ARG A 49 -25.43 -31.29 -6.67
CA ARG A 49 -25.17 -32.73 -6.90
C ARG A 49 -24.99 -32.91 -8.43
N GLN A 50 -24.13 -33.78 -8.98
CA GLN A 50 -23.97 -35.22 -8.75
C GLN A 50 -22.58 -35.75 -9.21
N ASN A 51 -22.11 -36.78 -8.48
CA ASN A 51 -21.33 -37.99 -8.86
C ASN A 51 -19.99 -37.83 -9.63
N SER A 52 -18.86 -38.42 -9.23
CA SER A 52 -18.62 -39.80 -8.80
C SER A 52 -17.23 -39.97 -8.14
N GLU A 53 -17.01 -41.17 -7.59
CA GLU A 53 -16.11 -41.58 -6.49
C GLU A 53 -14.61 -41.81 -6.83
N SER A 54 -13.88 -42.10 -5.74
CA SER A 54 -12.57 -42.78 -5.56
C SER A 54 -11.36 -41.86 -5.32
N SER A 55 -10.36 -42.16 -4.48
CA SER A 55 -10.19 -42.85 -3.18
C SER A 55 -8.69 -42.78 -2.84
N LEU A 56 -8.33 -42.80 -1.54
CA LEU A 56 -6.99 -43.08 -0.95
C LEU A 56 -5.94 -41.96 -1.15
N GLY A 57 -5.32 -41.36 -0.13
CA GLY A 57 -4.64 -41.90 1.06
C GLY A 57 -3.14 -41.58 0.87
N SER A 58 -2.50 -40.71 1.64
CA SER A 58 -1.75 -41.09 2.84
C SER A 58 -0.89 -39.92 3.34
N SER A 59 -0.73 -39.87 4.66
CA SER A 59 0.05 -38.93 5.46
C SER A 59 1.56 -39.20 5.39
N LEU A 60 2.40 -38.16 5.44
CA LEU A 60 3.76 -38.25 5.99
C LEU A 60 4.18 -36.88 6.58
N GLY A 61 4.51 -36.90 7.87
CA GLY A 61 4.94 -35.73 8.63
C GLY A 61 6.40 -35.37 8.41
N VAL A 62 6.72 -34.07 8.51
CA VAL A 62 8.09 -33.56 8.50
C VAL A 62 8.24 -32.53 9.62
N ARG A 63 9.22 -32.78 10.50
CA ARG A 63 9.62 -31.93 11.64
C ARG A 63 10.31 -30.63 11.19
N PRO A 64 10.25 -29.54 11.98
CA PRO A 64 10.77 -28.24 11.57
C PRO A 64 12.29 -28.14 11.71
N ARG A 65 12.95 -27.57 10.70
CA ARG A 65 14.37 -27.17 10.75
C ARG A 65 14.50 -25.67 11.07
N ARG A 66 15.45 -25.42 11.98
CA ARG A 66 16.00 -24.16 12.51
C ARG A 66 15.90 -22.93 11.59
N LEU A 67 15.49 -21.81 12.20
CA LEU A 67 15.62 -20.45 11.70
C LEU A 67 17.09 -20.13 11.37
N PHE A 68 17.34 -19.64 10.15
CA PHE A 68 18.50 -18.84 9.81
C PHE A 68 18.05 -17.38 9.66
N LEU A 69 18.72 -16.48 10.38
CA LEU A 69 18.65 -15.03 10.20
C LEU A 69 19.19 -14.68 8.82
N LEU A 70 18.29 -14.33 7.89
CA LEU A 70 18.67 -13.72 6.61
C LEU A 70 18.83 -12.22 6.81
N HIS A 71 20.06 -11.72 6.63
CA HIS A 71 20.32 -10.31 6.41
C HIS A 71 19.59 -9.85 5.14
N SER A 72 18.60 -8.97 5.31
CA SER A 72 17.90 -8.32 4.21
C SER A 72 18.51 -6.94 3.98
N ALA A 73 19.40 -6.85 2.98
CA ALA A 73 19.81 -5.59 2.37
C ALA A 73 18.84 -5.23 1.23
N ARG A 74 18.72 -3.92 0.95
CA ARG A 74 17.99 -3.24 -0.15
C ARG A 74 16.68 -2.54 0.23
N GLN A 75 16.81 -1.45 1.00
CA GLN A 75 15.93 -0.27 0.86
C GLN A 75 16.63 0.80 -0.02
N ASP A 76 17.98 0.84 -0.03
CA ASP A 76 18.78 1.85 -0.76
C ASP A 76 18.76 1.75 -2.30
N ASP A 77 18.21 0.67 -2.87
CA ASP A 77 18.11 0.50 -4.33
C ASP A 77 16.94 1.28 -4.96
N TYR A 78 15.99 1.77 -4.16
CA TYR A 78 14.85 2.56 -4.65
C TYR A 78 15.26 4.01 -4.97
N ASP A 79 16.13 4.63 -4.17
CA ASP A 79 16.53 6.04 -4.34
C ASP A 79 17.73 6.25 -5.29
N ARG A 80 18.53 5.21 -5.60
CA ARG A 80 19.74 5.35 -6.44
C ARG A 80 19.50 5.37 -7.96
N ARG A 81 18.32 5.03 -8.45
CA ARG A 81 18.08 4.91 -9.92
C ARG A 81 17.79 6.23 -10.64
N VAL A 82 17.73 7.36 -9.93
CA VAL A 82 17.37 8.66 -10.53
C VAL A 82 18.58 9.45 -11.06
N ASN A 83 19.82 9.06 -10.74
CA ASN A 83 21.01 9.82 -11.19
C ASN A 83 22.14 8.91 -11.68
N ASN A 84 22.09 8.45 -12.94
CA ASN A 84 23.31 8.04 -13.64
C ASN A 84 23.14 8.07 -15.18
N PRO A 85 23.80 8.99 -15.92
CA PRO A 85 23.87 8.95 -17.37
C PRO A 85 25.10 8.12 -17.76
N GLY A 86 24.90 6.91 -18.25
CA GLY A 86 26.04 6.09 -18.68
C GLY A 86 25.61 4.79 -19.33
N SER A 87 25.26 4.84 -20.62
CA SER A 87 25.37 3.67 -21.49
C SER A 87 26.40 3.97 -22.58
N PRO A 88 27.30 3.02 -22.92
CA PRO A 88 28.31 3.22 -23.95
C PRO A 88 27.74 2.88 -25.32
N THR A 89 27.88 3.80 -26.28
CA THR A 89 27.72 3.51 -27.71
C THR A 89 29.00 2.90 -28.29
N PRO A 90 28.93 1.99 -29.28
CA PRO A 90 30.09 1.41 -29.94
C PRO A 90 30.64 2.30 -31.07
N PRO A 91 31.92 2.14 -31.48
CA PRO A 91 32.56 3.03 -32.42
C PRO A 91 32.36 2.60 -33.88
N LEU A 92 32.17 3.59 -34.77
CA LEU A 92 32.40 3.45 -36.20
C LEU A 92 33.51 4.42 -36.64
N SER A 93 34.35 3.90 -37.53
CA SER A 93 35.67 4.37 -37.92
C SER A 93 35.67 5.35 -39.12
N SER A 94 36.41 6.46 -38.97
CA SER A 94 37.36 7.09 -39.93
C SER A 94 36.86 7.73 -41.26
N PRO A 95 37.66 8.58 -41.96
CA PRO A 95 38.56 9.67 -41.49
C PRO A 95 38.54 10.96 -42.37
N LEU A 96 39.39 11.93 -41.99
CA LEU A 96 40.03 13.05 -42.75
C LEU A 96 39.58 14.48 -42.42
N GLY A 97 40.55 15.32 -42.07
CA GLY A 97 40.37 16.77 -41.89
C GLY A 97 41.51 17.43 -41.10
N LEU A 98 42.66 17.56 -41.75
CA LEU A 98 43.92 18.12 -41.25
C LEU A 98 43.86 19.66 -41.16
N ILE A 99 43.89 20.30 -39.98
CA ILE A 99 44.40 21.69 -39.83
C ILE A 99 45.17 21.84 -38.51
N ARG A 100 46.36 22.42 -38.66
CA ARG A 100 47.42 22.66 -37.69
C ARG A 100 47.35 24.10 -37.20
N ALA A 101 47.38 24.34 -35.89
CA ALA A 101 47.77 25.64 -35.32
C ALA A 101 48.53 25.47 -34.00
N LYS A 102 49.69 26.15 -33.93
CA LYS A 102 50.65 26.19 -32.81
C LYS A 102 50.24 27.25 -31.77
N HIS A 103 51.05 27.33 -30.69
CA HIS A 103 51.12 28.26 -29.55
C HIS A 103 50.48 27.65 -28.29
N GLY A 104 51.15 27.38 -27.15
CA GLY A 104 52.43 27.83 -26.62
C GLY A 104 52.20 28.77 -25.44
N ARG A 105 52.27 28.29 -24.18
CA ARG A 105 52.77 29.00 -22.97
C ARG A 105 52.63 28.18 -21.66
N ARG A 106 53.79 28.06 -21.01
CA ARG A 106 54.24 27.86 -19.60
C ARG A 106 53.26 27.50 -18.45
N PRO A 107 53.77 26.78 -17.42
CA PRO A 107 53.01 26.36 -16.25
C PRO A 107 52.92 27.46 -15.19
N VAL A 108 51.74 27.60 -14.58
CA VAL A 108 51.54 28.40 -13.37
C VAL A 108 51.20 27.44 -12.25
N THR A 109 52.18 27.20 -11.38
CA THR A 109 51.97 26.72 -10.02
C THR A 109 51.34 27.84 -9.22
N LEU A 110 50.04 27.71 -8.94
CA LEU A 110 49.38 28.49 -7.90
C LEU A 110 48.95 27.50 -6.82
N VAL A 111 49.68 27.57 -5.72
CA VAL A 111 49.34 26.98 -4.44
C VAL A 111 48.17 27.83 -3.93
N ASP A 112 47.00 27.23 -3.73
CA ASP A 112 45.96 27.86 -2.92
C ASP A 112 45.44 26.85 -1.88
N PRO A 113 45.44 27.22 -0.59
CA PRO A 113 44.98 26.41 0.52
C PRO A 113 43.47 26.54 0.68
N LEU A 114 42.91 25.76 1.61
CA LEU A 114 41.49 25.70 2.00
C LEU A 114 40.70 24.60 1.30
N ILE A 115 40.98 23.39 1.79
CA ILE A 115 39.98 22.37 2.06
C ILE A 115 38.77 23.04 2.72
N ARG A 116 37.76 23.41 1.92
CA ARG A 116 36.38 23.42 2.42
C ARG A 116 35.97 21.96 2.45
N ILE A 117 35.97 21.43 3.67
CA ILE A 117 35.33 20.19 4.03
C ILE A 117 33.91 20.28 3.44
N HIS A 118 33.63 19.51 2.40
CA HIS A 118 32.24 19.19 2.07
C HIS A 118 31.70 18.50 3.32
N GLU A 119 30.97 19.23 4.15
CA GLU A 119 30.10 18.56 5.11
C GLU A 119 29.25 17.58 4.29
N PRO A 120 29.33 16.28 4.60
CA PRO A 120 28.52 15.33 3.89
C PRO A 120 27.06 15.71 4.13
N LEU A 121 26.29 15.90 3.05
CA LEU A 121 24.83 16.08 3.08
C LEU A 121 24.11 15.02 3.95
N SER A 122 24.81 13.92 4.28
CA SER A 122 24.42 12.90 5.23
C SER A 122 24.18 13.39 6.67
N ALA A 123 24.74 14.53 7.09
CA ALA A 123 24.55 15.06 8.44
C ALA A 123 23.19 15.76 8.63
N MET A 124 22.53 16.19 7.55
CA MET A 124 21.37 17.09 7.65
C MET A 124 20.15 16.41 8.25
N TRP A 125 20.02 15.09 8.08
CA TRP A 125 18.91 14.30 8.61
C TRP A 125 19.41 13.13 9.45
N ALA A 126 20.34 13.35 10.37
CA ALA A 126 20.69 12.31 11.35
C ALA A 126 19.60 12.18 12.43
N LEU A 127 19.20 10.94 12.76
CA LEU A 127 18.31 10.67 13.90
C LEU A 127 19.07 10.85 15.21
N LYS A 128 18.43 11.56 16.13
CA LYS A 128 18.92 11.82 17.48
C LYS A 128 18.20 10.95 18.51
N ALA A 129 16.89 10.78 18.36
CA ALA A 129 16.08 9.97 19.27
C ALA A 129 14.86 9.32 18.59
N ALA A 130 14.43 8.18 19.12
CA ALA A 130 13.15 7.56 18.80
C ALA A 130 12.43 7.16 20.10
N ARG A 131 11.17 7.60 20.26
CA ARG A 131 10.35 7.37 21.46
C ARG A 131 9.03 6.74 21.09
N ARG A 132 8.71 5.62 21.74
CA ARG A 132 7.41 4.95 21.64
C ARG A 132 6.32 5.78 22.32
N LEU A 133 5.21 5.95 21.61
CA LEU A 133 3.94 6.48 22.13
C LEU A 133 2.88 5.35 22.05
N PRO A 134 1.66 5.54 22.58
CA PRO A 134 0.65 4.47 22.59
C PRO A 134 0.27 3.93 21.20
N LYS A 135 0.09 4.80 20.19
CA LYS A 135 -0.29 4.43 18.81
C LYS A 135 0.67 4.90 17.72
N SER A 136 1.79 5.49 18.11
CA SER A 136 2.75 6.07 17.17
C SER A 136 4.17 6.02 17.71
N LEU A 137 5.13 6.24 16.82
CA LEU A 137 6.52 6.50 17.15
C LEU A 137 6.82 7.98 16.94
N GLN A 138 7.40 8.64 17.93
CA GLN A 138 8.00 9.95 17.75
C GLN A 138 9.48 9.80 17.43
N VAL A 139 9.96 10.53 16.44
CA VAL A 139 11.38 10.62 16.11
C VAL A 139 11.84 12.07 16.19
N GLU A 140 13.09 12.25 16.61
CA GLU A 140 13.80 13.53 16.70
C GLU A 140 15.05 13.44 15.84
N TRP A 141 15.32 14.50 15.08
CA TRP A 141 16.55 14.66 14.32
C TRP A 141 17.53 15.59 15.04
N GLU A 142 18.81 15.57 14.65
CA GLU A 142 19.87 16.42 15.25
C GLU A 142 19.59 17.92 15.11
N ASP A 143 18.79 18.33 14.12
CA ASP A 143 18.31 19.70 13.96
C ASP A 143 17.18 20.10 14.93
N GLY A 144 16.75 19.18 15.80
CA GLY A 144 15.69 19.38 16.79
C GLY A 144 14.28 19.25 16.22
N PHE A 145 14.12 18.94 14.93
CA PHE A 145 12.80 18.68 14.36
C PHE A 145 12.20 17.40 14.94
N LEU A 146 10.88 17.39 15.12
CA LEU A 146 10.14 16.28 15.70
C LEU A 146 9.02 15.87 14.75
N ALA A 147 8.85 14.57 14.55
CA ALA A 147 7.73 14.02 13.79
C ALA A 147 7.13 12.80 14.50
N LYS A 148 5.86 12.54 14.23
CA LYS A 148 5.14 11.37 14.74
C LYS A 148 4.68 10.51 13.57
N PHE A 149 4.93 9.20 13.66
CA PHE A 149 4.52 8.22 12.67
C PHE A 149 3.61 7.19 13.34
N PRO A 150 2.33 7.08 12.91
CA PRO A 150 1.45 6.02 13.39
C PRO A 150 2.05 4.64 13.15
N TYR A 151 1.85 3.71 14.09
CA TYR A 151 2.38 2.35 13.94
C TYR A 151 1.80 1.65 12.72
N VAL A 152 0.51 1.87 12.44
CA VAL A 152 -0.16 1.36 11.25
C VAL A 152 0.49 1.87 9.96
N TRP A 153 0.87 3.15 9.90
CA TRP A 153 1.55 3.74 8.74
C TRP A 153 2.94 3.14 8.55
N LEU A 154 3.71 2.98 9.63
CA LEU A 154 5.03 2.35 9.54
C LEU A 154 4.88 0.91 9.02
N ARG A 155 3.98 0.12 9.62
CA ARG A 155 3.74 -1.28 9.22
C ARG A 155 3.31 -1.42 7.76
N ASP A 156 2.47 -0.51 7.31
CA ASP A 156 1.99 -0.49 5.93
C ASP A 156 3.11 -0.13 4.94
N ASN A 157 3.99 0.81 5.30
CA ASN A 157 5.12 1.25 4.48
C ASN A 157 6.42 0.47 4.71
N THR A 158 6.28 -0.81 5.03
CA THR A 158 7.41 -1.75 5.04
C THR A 158 7.72 -2.21 3.61
N PHE A 159 8.89 -2.84 3.42
CA PHE A 159 9.26 -3.45 2.13
C PHE A 159 8.19 -4.41 1.56
N ARG A 160 7.39 -5.04 2.45
CA ARG A 160 6.22 -5.83 2.06
C ARG A 160 4.96 -5.24 2.70
N ARG A 161 4.36 -4.31 1.98
CA ARG A 161 3.03 -3.77 2.27
C ARG A 161 2.04 -4.93 2.46
N PRO A 162 1.36 -5.03 3.63
CA PRO A 162 0.34 -6.03 3.85
C PRO A 162 -0.94 -5.66 3.08
N SER A 163 -1.74 -6.68 2.76
CA SER A 163 -3.12 -6.44 2.33
C SER A 163 -3.90 -5.74 3.45
N LEU A 164 -4.75 -4.77 3.10
CA LEU A 164 -5.51 -3.96 4.07
C LEU A 164 -6.33 -4.82 5.04
N VAL A 165 -6.90 -5.92 4.57
CA VAL A 165 -7.72 -6.82 5.40
C VAL A 165 -6.88 -7.45 6.53
N HIS A 166 -5.60 -7.68 6.28
CA HIS A 166 -4.65 -8.28 7.22
C HIS A 166 -3.84 -7.25 8.01
N LEU A 167 -4.04 -5.95 7.77
CA LEU A 167 -3.35 -4.90 8.51
C LEU A 167 -3.97 -4.77 9.91
N ASP A 168 -3.20 -5.05 10.94
CA ASP A 168 -3.61 -4.83 12.33
C ASP A 168 -3.51 -3.32 12.66
N LEU A 169 -4.64 -2.74 13.08
CA LEU A 169 -4.75 -1.30 13.36
C LEU A 169 -4.29 -0.96 14.78
N ASP A 170 -4.29 -1.93 15.70
CA ASP A 170 -3.86 -1.76 17.08
C ASP A 170 -2.46 -2.37 17.31
N LEU A 171 -1.73 -2.60 16.22
CA LEU A 171 -0.38 -3.13 16.23
C LEU A 171 0.55 -2.26 17.07
N THR A 172 1.29 -2.91 17.96
CA THR A 172 2.37 -2.28 18.72
C THR A 172 3.71 -2.96 18.41
N PRO A 173 4.80 -2.20 18.27
CA PRO A 173 6.11 -2.79 18.04
C PRO A 173 6.61 -3.52 19.30
N GLN A 174 7.28 -4.65 19.10
CA GLN A 174 7.98 -5.35 20.18
C GLN A 174 9.27 -4.63 20.54
N VAL A 175 10.06 -4.28 19.52
CA VAL A 175 11.35 -3.60 19.66
C VAL A 175 11.40 -2.41 18.70
N VAL A 176 11.93 -1.30 19.19
CA VAL A 176 12.29 -0.14 18.39
C VAL A 176 13.74 0.19 18.72
N ASP A 177 14.56 0.28 17.68
CA ASP A 177 15.97 0.63 17.76
C ASP A 177 16.30 1.66 16.67
N TYR A 178 17.32 2.48 16.87
CA TYR A 178 17.71 3.49 15.89
C TYR A 178 19.22 3.73 15.88
N SER A 179 19.73 4.03 14.69
CA SER A 179 21.05 4.61 14.44
C SER A 179 20.88 6.00 13.84
N THR A 180 21.99 6.71 13.62
CA THR A 180 21.98 8.05 13.01
C THR A 180 21.29 8.09 11.65
N ASP A 181 21.35 7.02 10.87
CA ASP A 181 20.85 6.95 9.50
C ASP A 181 19.55 6.15 9.35
N ARG A 182 19.10 5.44 10.39
CA ARG A 182 18.05 4.42 10.24
C ARG A 182 17.26 4.15 11.52
N LEU A 183 15.97 3.92 11.34
CA LEU A 183 15.06 3.35 12.34
C LEU A 183 14.82 1.87 12.04
N SER A 184 14.94 1.00 13.05
CA SER A 184 14.61 -0.43 12.98
C SER A 184 13.44 -0.74 13.90
N VAL A 185 12.42 -1.42 13.37
CA VAL A 185 11.23 -1.79 14.14
C VAL A 185 10.92 -3.27 13.96
N LEU A 186 10.76 -3.98 15.07
CA LEU A 186 10.31 -5.37 15.12
C LEU A 186 8.84 -5.43 15.51
N TRP A 187 8.01 -5.96 14.62
CA TRP A 187 6.58 -6.15 14.81
C TRP A 187 6.26 -7.58 15.24
N PRO A 188 5.21 -7.82 16.04
CA PRO A 188 4.64 -9.16 16.18
C PRO A 188 4.22 -9.75 14.82
N PRO A 189 4.38 -11.07 14.58
CA PRO A 189 5.05 -12.08 15.40
C PRO A 189 6.51 -12.32 14.96
N CYS A 190 7.35 -11.29 14.89
CA CYS A 190 8.75 -11.27 14.40
C CYS A 190 8.93 -10.79 12.94
N ILE A 191 8.16 -9.77 12.52
CA ILE A 191 8.37 -9.10 11.24
C ILE A 191 9.27 -7.88 11.46
N ALA A 192 10.46 -7.88 10.87
CA ALA A 192 11.37 -6.73 10.94
C ALA A 192 11.09 -5.72 9.83
N SER A 193 11.29 -4.45 10.14
CA SER A 193 11.21 -3.34 9.18
C SER A 193 12.29 -2.30 9.47
N GLN A 194 12.71 -1.62 8.42
CA GLN A 194 13.75 -0.60 8.49
C GLN A 194 13.35 0.60 7.65
N TYR A 195 13.65 1.80 8.16
CA TYR A 195 13.33 3.07 7.51
C TYR A 195 14.56 3.95 7.57
N SER A 196 15.00 4.48 6.43
CA SER A 196 16.08 5.47 6.44
C SER A 196 15.58 6.76 7.11
N SER A 197 16.50 7.47 7.75
CA SER A 197 16.19 8.75 8.36
C SER A 197 15.68 9.76 7.31
N GLN A 198 16.25 9.73 6.12
CA GLN A 198 15.80 10.50 4.96
C GLN A 198 14.36 10.19 4.58
N PHE A 199 13.99 8.91 4.48
CA PHE A 199 12.63 8.50 4.17
C PHE A 199 11.65 9.00 5.23
N LEU A 200 11.96 8.83 6.51
CA LEU A 200 11.10 9.36 7.58
C LEU A 200 10.98 10.87 7.46
N ARG A 201 12.09 11.57 7.21
CA ARG A 201 12.07 13.03 7.13
C ARG A 201 11.23 13.54 5.96
N SER A 202 11.32 12.92 4.79
CA SER A 202 10.54 13.32 3.61
C SER A 202 9.04 13.07 3.76
N HIS A 203 8.63 12.18 4.67
CA HIS A 203 7.23 11.82 4.93
C HIS A 203 6.72 12.34 6.29
N SER A 204 7.45 13.26 6.92
CA SER A 204 7.10 13.80 8.24
C SER A 204 6.03 14.91 8.21
N ILE A 205 5.73 15.43 7.02
CA ILE A 205 4.81 16.55 6.82
C ILE A 205 3.59 16.06 6.05
N VAL A 206 2.40 16.36 6.57
CA VAL A 206 1.14 16.13 5.86
C VAL A 206 1.12 17.02 4.62
N LYS A 207 1.03 16.42 3.45
CA LYS A 207 0.90 17.16 2.20
C LYS A 207 -0.54 17.65 2.07
N PRO A 208 -0.75 18.90 1.63
CA PRO A 208 -2.11 19.42 1.47
C PRO A 208 -2.86 18.58 0.45
N PRO A 209 -4.19 18.40 0.63
CA PRO A 209 -5.02 17.82 -0.41
C PRO A 209 -4.88 18.64 -1.68
N VAL A 210 -4.68 17.97 -2.80
CA VAL A 210 -4.72 18.60 -4.12
C VAL A 210 -6.13 18.38 -4.65
N ASP A 211 -6.76 19.46 -5.08
CA ASP A 211 -8.01 19.34 -5.84
C ASP A 211 -7.64 18.81 -7.23
N VAL A 212 -8.01 17.56 -7.48
CA VAL A 212 -7.74 16.89 -8.74
C VAL A 212 -9.00 17.01 -9.57
N GLU A 213 -8.96 17.82 -10.62
CA GLU A 213 -9.98 17.79 -11.67
C GLU A 213 -9.85 16.45 -12.41
N GLU A 214 -10.56 15.44 -11.94
CA GLU A 214 -10.68 14.19 -12.67
C GLU A 214 -11.73 14.35 -13.77
N PRO A 215 -11.43 13.97 -15.02
CA PRO A 215 -12.44 13.92 -16.05
C PRO A 215 -13.55 12.97 -15.61
N SER A 216 -14.81 13.36 -15.87
CA SER A 216 -15.96 12.51 -15.55
C SER A 216 -15.73 11.10 -16.11
N PRO A 217 -15.83 10.06 -15.27
CA PRO A 217 -15.63 8.70 -15.72
C PRO A 217 -16.63 8.40 -16.84
N GLN A 218 -16.14 7.97 -18.00
CA GLN A 218 -17.01 7.49 -19.07
C GLN A 218 -17.10 5.97 -18.92
N THR A 219 -18.26 5.48 -18.50
CA THR A 219 -18.52 4.03 -18.49
C THR A 219 -18.45 3.52 -19.92
N THR A 220 -17.44 2.73 -20.22
CA THR A 220 -17.20 2.22 -21.59
C THR A 220 -17.96 0.92 -21.86
N LEU A 221 -18.39 0.22 -20.81
CA LEU A 221 -19.08 -1.06 -20.87
C LEU A 221 -20.51 -0.97 -20.32
N PRO A 222 -21.48 -1.67 -20.92
CA PRO A 222 -22.84 -1.75 -20.36
C PRO A 222 -22.89 -2.49 -19.02
N ASN A 223 -21.93 -3.38 -18.77
CA ASN A 223 -21.73 -4.10 -17.51
C ASN A 223 -20.33 -3.82 -16.99
N ALA A 224 -20.13 -3.86 -15.67
CA ALA A 224 -18.84 -3.58 -15.03
C ALA A 224 -17.69 -4.45 -15.57
N TRP A 225 -18.00 -5.70 -15.95
CA TRP A 225 -17.05 -6.62 -16.60
C TRP A 225 -17.80 -7.69 -17.42
N LYS A 226 -17.09 -8.36 -18.32
CA LYS A 226 -17.58 -9.53 -19.07
C LYS A 226 -16.45 -10.43 -19.55
N ILE A 227 -16.74 -11.70 -19.80
CA ILE A 227 -15.83 -12.62 -20.50
C ILE A 227 -16.24 -12.68 -21.97
N VAL A 228 -15.26 -12.56 -22.87
CA VAL A 228 -15.45 -12.66 -24.32
C VAL A 228 -14.45 -13.63 -24.92
N PRO A 229 -14.70 -14.17 -26.13
CA PRO A 229 -13.67 -14.92 -26.86
C PRO A 229 -12.41 -14.07 -27.06
N ALA A 230 -11.25 -14.64 -26.76
CA ALA A 230 -9.96 -13.99 -26.96
C ALA A 230 -9.65 -13.90 -28.47
N GLY A 231 -9.60 -12.66 -28.97
CA GLY A 231 -9.15 -12.34 -30.32
C GLY A 231 -7.80 -11.61 -30.31
N PRO A 232 -7.18 -11.42 -31.49
CA PRO A 232 -6.01 -10.55 -31.62
C PRO A 232 -6.35 -9.15 -31.12
N VAL A 233 -5.40 -8.53 -30.43
CA VAL A 233 -5.49 -7.13 -29.98
C VAL A 233 -4.55 -6.32 -30.84
N ASP A 234 -5.04 -5.22 -31.41
CA ASP A 234 -4.19 -4.25 -32.11
C ASP A 234 -3.23 -3.61 -31.10
N PRO A 235 -1.90 -3.80 -31.23
CA PRO A 235 -0.95 -3.22 -30.31
C PRO A 235 -0.96 -1.69 -30.29
N LEU A 236 -1.42 -1.05 -31.36
CA LEU A 236 -1.51 0.41 -31.45
C LEU A 236 -2.62 1.00 -30.57
N LEU A 237 -3.56 0.18 -30.10
CA LEU A 237 -4.64 0.61 -29.21
C LEU A 237 -4.29 0.42 -27.72
N MET A 238 -3.20 -0.29 -27.41
CA MET A 238 -2.83 -0.59 -26.02
C MET A 238 -2.00 0.54 -25.41
N MET A 239 -2.34 0.95 -24.19
CA MET A 239 -1.47 1.82 -23.38
C MET A 239 -0.26 1.06 -22.84
N GLY A 240 -0.46 -0.21 -22.50
CA GLY A 240 0.62 -1.15 -22.28
C GLY A 240 0.15 -2.44 -21.62
N THR A 241 1.11 -3.22 -21.12
CA THR A 241 0.89 -4.60 -20.70
C THR A 241 1.74 -4.99 -19.50
N VAL A 242 1.21 -5.84 -18.63
CA VAL A 242 1.94 -6.46 -17.52
C VAL A 242 1.62 -7.95 -17.42
N GLU A 243 2.63 -8.76 -17.12
CA GLU A 243 2.43 -10.19 -16.83
C GLU A 243 2.29 -10.41 -15.32
N TRP A 244 1.24 -11.10 -14.90
CA TRP A 244 1.11 -11.59 -13.53
C TRP A 244 1.43 -13.08 -13.46
N GLY A 245 2.42 -13.43 -12.64
CA GLY A 245 2.82 -14.81 -12.40
C GLY A 245 1.93 -15.54 -11.40
N ASP A 246 2.55 -16.48 -10.68
CA ASP A 246 1.93 -17.40 -9.72
C ASP A 246 1.57 -16.77 -8.37
N ARG A 247 2.15 -15.60 -8.04
CA ARG A 247 1.90 -14.89 -6.78
C ARG A 247 0.51 -14.26 -6.75
N ALA A 248 -0.07 -14.20 -5.55
CA ALA A 248 -1.30 -13.47 -5.33
C ALA A 248 -1.14 -11.99 -5.71
N LYS A 249 -2.24 -11.40 -6.17
CA LYS A 249 -2.42 -10.00 -6.49
C LYS A 249 -3.63 -9.48 -5.74
N ASP A 250 -3.40 -8.45 -4.93
CA ASP A 250 -4.49 -7.78 -4.22
C ASP A 250 -5.45 -7.12 -5.23
N LEU A 251 -6.70 -6.93 -4.81
CA LEU A 251 -7.68 -6.18 -5.57
C LEU A 251 -7.20 -4.74 -5.75
N GLY A 252 -7.14 -4.29 -7.00
CA GLY A 252 -6.87 -2.89 -7.28
C GLY A 252 -7.24 -2.45 -8.70
N THR A 253 -7.37 -1.14 -8.85
CA THR A 253 -7.39 -0.46 -10.14
C THR A 253 -6.05 -0.63 -10.83
N MET A 254 -6.06 -0.84 -12.14
CA MET A 254 -4.84 -0.95 -12.94
C MET A 254 -4.24 0.44 -13.22
N TRP A 255 -2.96 0.58 -12.89
CA TRP A 255 -2.12 1.77 -13.15
C TRP A 255 -2.70 3.12 -12.68
N PRO A 256 -3.05 3.25 -11.39
CA PRO A 256 -3.51 4.52 -10.83
C PRO A 256 -2.38 5.53 -10.64
N HIS A 257 -1.14 5.21 -10.98
CA HIS A 257 0.00 6.14 -10.94
C HIS A 257 0.09 7.04 -12.19
N LEU A 258 -0.82 6.86 -13.16
CA LEU A 258 -0.94 7.69 -14.36
C LEU A 258 -1.98 8.79 -14.14
N GLU A 259 -1.68 10.03 -14.52
CA GLU A 259 -2.60 11.17 -14.41
C GLU A 259 -3.97 10.90 -15.04
N ARG A 260 -3.98 10.14 -16.14
CA ARG A 260 -5.19 9.59 -16.74
C ARG A 260 -5.18 8.07 -16.59
N VAL A 261 -5.92 7.58 -15.59
CA VAL A 261 -6.09 6.14 -15.35
C VAL A 261 -6.73 5.50 -16.58
N PRO A 262 -6.18 4.37 -17.10
CA PRO A 262 -6.78 3.66 -18.22
C PRO A 262 -8.25 3.33 -17.94
N SER A 263 -9.13 3.50 -18.93
CA SER A 263 -10.57 3.28 -18.76
C SER A 263 -10.94 1.80 -18.86
N LEU A 264 -10.19 1.03 -19.65
CA LEU A 264 -10.45 -0.39 -19.88
C LEU A 264 -9.22 -1.24 -19.53
N CYS A 265 -9.48 -2.39 -18.95
CA CYS A 265 -8.48 -3.43 -18.73
C CYS A 265 -8.95 -4.76 -19.32
N THR A 266 -8.02 -5.55 -19.86
CA THR A 266 -8.29 -6.93 -20.24
C THR A 266 -7.32 -7.90 -19.57
N VAL A 267 -7.81 -9.07 -19.20
CA VAL A 267 -7.01 -10.15 -18.63
C VAL A 267 -7.15 -11.41 -19.49
N ASP A 268 -6.04 -11.92 -19.98
CA ASP A 268 -5.94 -13.14 -20.77
C ASP A 268 -5.10 -14.18 -20.02
N SER A 269 -5.46 -15.46 -20.11
CA SER A 269 -4.64 -16.53 -19.55
C SER A 269 -3.61 -17.04 -20.57
N LEU A 270 -2.35 -17.18 -20.13
CA LEU A 270 -1.24 -17.70 -20.94
C LEU A 270 -0.85 -19.14 -20.63
N SER A 271 -1.34 -19.71 -19.53
CA SER A 271 -0.85 -21.02 -19.03
C SER A 271 -1.93 -22.05 -18.72
N GLY A 272 -3.20 -21.78 -19.05
CA GLY A 272 -4.31 -22.71 -18.81
C GLY A 272 -5.57 -21.99 -18.34
N VAL A 273 -6.36 -22.64 -17.49
CA VAL A 273 -7.44 -21.96 -16.77
C VAL A 273 -6.84 -21.19 -15.60
N ALA A 274 -7.09 -19.89 -15.53
CA ALA A 274 -6.59 -19.02 -14.48
C ALA A 274 -7.73 -18.40 -13.69
N ARG A 275 -7.56 -18.36 -12.36
CA ARG A 275 -8.48 -17.66 -11.47
C ARG A 275 -8.10 -16.19 -11.32
N VAL A 276 -9.12 -15.33 -11.38
CA VAL A 276 -9.04 -13.88 -11.23
C VAL A 276 -10.15 -13.42 -10.28
N TYR A 277 -9.85 -12.42 -9.46
CA TYR A 277 -10.83 -11.76 -8.61
C TYR A 277 -11.33 -10.49 -9.28
N VAL A 278 -12.63 -10.25 -9.26
CA VAL A 278 -13.27 -9.01 -9.71
C VAL A 278 -14.23 -8.51 -8.64
N VAL A 279 -14.23 -7.20 -8.40
CA VAL A 279 -15.15 -6.52 -7.47
C VAL A 279 -15.69 -5.28 -8.15
N ASP A 280 -17.01 -5.11 -8.15
CA ASP A 280 -17.63 -3.84 -8.50
C ASP A 280 -17.45 -2.84 -7.34
N ALA A 281 -16.43 -1.98 -7.45
CA ALA A 281 -16.05 -1.06 -6.40
C ALA A 281 -17.07 0.07 -6.20
N VAL A 282 -17.78 0.45 -7.28
CA VAL A 282 -18.90 1.39 -7.20
C VAL A 282 -19.98 0.81 -6.29
N HIS A 283 -20.37 -0.44 -6.53
CA HIS A 283 -21.34 -1.11 -5.67
C HIS A 283 -20.85 -1.24 -4.22
N ALA A 284 -19.58 -1.64 -4.01
CA ALA A 284 -19.01 -1.74 -2.67
C ALA A 284 -19.01 -0.39 -1.92
N PHE A 285 -18.77 0.72 -2.61
CA PHE A 285 -18.86 2.06 -2.00
C PHE A 285 -20.29 2.53 -1.76
N GLU A 286 -21.24 2.22 -2.65
CA GLU A 286 -22.66 2.46 -2.39
C GLU A 286 -23.13 1.69 -1.15
N GLU A 287 -22.70 0.44 -0.99
CA GLU A 287 -22.98 -0.35 0.19
C GLU A 287 -22.33 0.24 1.46
N MET A 288 -21.08 0.72 1.34
CA MET A 288 -20.38 1.42 2.42
C MET A 288 -21.10 2.71 2.82
N ALA A 289 -21.64 3.47 1.86
CA ALA A 289 -22.40 4.68 2.14
C ALA A 289 -23.66 4.40 3.00
N VAL A 290 -24.25 3.21 2.86
CA VAL A 290 -25.39 2.76 3.68
C VAL A 290 -24.92 2.19 5.03
N ARG A 291 -23.94 1.28 5.03
CA ARG A 291 -23.50 0.55 6.23
C ARG A 291 -22.65 1.40 7.17
N ARG A 292 -21.87 2.34 6.62
CA ARG A 292 -20.80 3.11 7.29
C ARG A 292 -20.73 4.55 6.72
N PRO A 293 -21.80 5.35 6.84
CA PRO A 293 -21.90 6.66 6.17
C PRO A 293 -20.78 7.64 6.54
N GLU A 294 -20.32 7.63 7.80
CA GLU A 294 -19.24 8.50 8.27
C GLU A 294 -17.89 8.14 7.62
N GLU A 295 -17.56 6.84 7.59
CA GLU A 295 -16.34 6.34 6.96
C GLU A 295 -16.35 6.57 5.44
N PHE A 296 -17.52 6.40 4.80
CA PHE A 296 -17.71 6.72 3.39
C PHE A 296 -17.48 8.21 3.13
N ALA A 297 -18.10 9.10 3.92
CA ALA A 297 -17.94 10.54 3.79
C ALA A 297 -16.48 10.97 3.98
N PHE A 298 -15.75 10.29 4.87
CA PHE A 298 -14.32 10.50 5.05
C PHE A 298 -13.53 10.11 3.79
N LEU A 299 -13.67 8.88 3.28
CA LEU A 299 -12.96 8.41 2.09
C LEU A 299 -13.33 9.20 0.83
N GLN A 300 -14.58 9.66 0.72
CA GLN A 300 -15.03 10.50 -0.39
C GLN A 300 -14.18 11.78 -0.52
N ARG A 301 -13.69 12.34 0.59
CA ARG A 301 -12.85 13.55 0.61
C ARG A 301 -11.36 13.25 0.49
N CYS A 302 -10.96 11.98 0.55
CA CYS A 302 -9.55 11.60 0.52
C CYS A 302 -9.01 11.56 -0.90
N THR A 303 -7.81 12.11 -1.06
CA THR A 303 -6.98 11.96 -2.25
C THR A 303 -5.80 11.06 -1.89
N VAL A 304 -5.54 10.06 -2.73
CA VAL A 304 -4.44 9.11 -2.58
C VAL A 304 -3.40 9.36 -3.65
N GLU A 305 -2.15 9.46 -3.25
CA GLU A 305 -1.04 9.47 -4.19
C GLU A 305 -0.61 8.03 -4.52
N TYR A 306 -0.45 7.75 -5.80
CA TYR A 306 0.09 6.50 -6.33
C TYR A 306 1.42 6.76 -7.01
N ARG A 307 2.35 5.84 -6.87
CA ARG A 307 3.71 5.98 -7.42
C ARG A 307 4.23 4.64 -7.92
N GLU A 308 4.70 4.63 -9.16
CA GLU A 308 5.39 3.47 -9.74
C GLU A 308 6.47 3.95 -10.72
N GLY A 309 7.74 3.67 -10.40
CA GLY A 309 8.86 4.18 -11.15
C GLY A 309 8.86 5.72 -11.21
N PRO A 310 8.98 6.34 -12.40
CA PRO A 310 8.96 7.80 -12.55
C PRO A 310 7.55 8.40 -12.51
N PHE A 311 6.50 7.56 -12.53
CA PHE A 311 5.12 8.02 -12.60
C PHE A 311 4.56 8.23 -11.20
N THR A 312 3.91 9.38 -11.01
CA THR A 312 3.20 9.71 -9.78
C THR A 312 1.93 10.44 -10.17
N ALA A 313 0.81 10.04 -9.58
CA ALA A 313 -0.47 10.70 -9.77
C ALA A 313 -1.26 10.69 -8.46
N ARG A 314 -2.20 11.63 -8.35
CA ARG A 314 -3.10 11.74 -7.21
C ARG A 314 -4.51 11.57 -7.71
N HIS A 315 -5.28 10.71 -7.04
CA HIS A 315 -6.65 10.45 -7.40
C HIS A 315 -7.55 10.46 -6.19
N ARG A 316 -8.81 10.84 -6.41
CA ARG A 316 -9.85 10.62 -5.42
C ARG A 316 -10.11 9.11 -5.34
N ILE A 317 -10.37 8.61 -4.14
CA ILE A 317 -10.76 7.21 -3.98
C ILE A 317 -12.14 6.99 -4.61
N VAL A 318 -13.04 7.96 -4.43
CA VAL A 318 -14.43 7.92 -4.87
C VAL A 318 -14.74 9.20 -5.65
N THR A 319 -15.25 9.03 -6.87
CA THR A 319 -15.73 10.12 -7.71
C THR A 319 -17.25 10.07 -7.75
N MET A 320 -17.88 11.19 -7.43
CA MET A 320 -19.34 11.31 -7.33
C MET A 320 -19.91 12.00 -8.56
N ASN A 321 -21.07 11.55 -9.04
CA ASN A 321 -21.86 12.24 -10.04
C ASN A 321 -23.33 12.22 -9.61
N GLU A 322 -23.99 13.38 -9.60
CA GLU A 322 -25.41 13.53 -9.23
C GLU A 322 -25.78 12.80 -7.91
N GLY A 323 -24.89 12.87 -6.92
CA GLY A 323 -25.10 12.23 -5.61
C GLY A 323 -24.90 10.71 -5.57
N ARG A 324 -24.44 10.10 -6.66
CA ARG A 324 -24.11 8.67 -6.75
C ARG A 324 -22.62 8.46 -6.97
N VAL A 325 -22.14 7.27 -6.63
CA VAL A 325 -20.75 6.87 -6.92
C VAL A 325 -20.63 6.60 -8.42
N ALA A 326 -19.80 7.36 -9.11
CA ALA A 326 -19.58 7.24 -10.55
C ALA A 326 -18.35 6.39 -10.89
N ALA A 327 -17.30 6.50 -10.07
CA ALA A 327 -16.08 5.70 -10.18
C ALA A 327 -15.43 5.52 -8.82
N ALA A 328 -14.59 4.50 -8.74
CA ALA A 328 -13.84 4.16 -7.55
C ALA A 328 -12.43 3.68 -7.94
N LEU A 329 -11.41 4.41 -7.48
CA LEU A 329 -10.02 4.17 -7.83
C LEU A 329 -9.23 3.84 -6.58
N PHE A 330 -8.79 2.59 -6.48
CA PHE A 330 -7.98 2.15 -5.35
C PHE A 330 -7.01 1.04 -5.73
N ASN A 331 -5.74 1.18 -5.38
CA ASN A 331 -4.76 0.10 -5.47
C ASN A 331 -3.78 0.17 -4.30
N ASN A 332 -3.86 -0.80 -3.39
CA ASN A 332 -3.00 -0.80 -2.22
C ASN A 332 -1.53 -1.00 -2.61
N GLU A 333 -1.21 -1.86 -3.58
CA GLU A 333 0.18 -2.16 -3.99
C GLU A 333 0.90 -0.91 -4.54
N SER A 334 0.19 -0.06 -5.31
CA SER A 334 0.77 1.14 -5.94
C SER A 334 0.67 2.41 -5.11
N ARG A 335 0.03 2.38 -3.93
CA ARG A 335 -0.13 3.58 -3.08
C ARG A 335 1.22 4.04 -2.55
N SER A 336 1.45 5.35 -2.61
CA SER A 336 2.63 6.02 -2.09
C SER A 336 2.65 6.05 -0.55
N ALA A 337 3.81 6.30 0.04
CA ALA A 337 3.96 6.48 1.49
C ALA A 337 3.56 7.89 1.97
N GLU A 338 3.24 8.80 1.05
CA GLU A 338 2.84 10.17 1.38
C GLU A 338 1.64 10.22 2.33
N ILE A 339 1.74 11.10 3.31
CA ILE A 339 0.64 11.40 4.22
C ILE A 339 -0.16 12.55 3.60
N THR A 340 -1.37 12.25 3.13
CA THR A 340 -2.26 13.23 2.46
C THR A 340 -3.46 13.61 3.32
N VAL A 341 -3.55 13.08 4.54
CA VAL A 341 -4.67 13.25 5.46
C VAL A 341 -4.14 13.60 6.85
N GLU A 342 -4.92 14.39 7.59
CA GLU A 342 -4.57 14.76 8.97
C GLU A 342 -4.70 13.56 9.92
N SER A 343 -5.77 12.78 9.76
CA SER A 343 -6.07 11.62 10.60
C SER A 343 -5.68 10.32 9.88
N VAL A 344 -4.41 9.94 10.01
CA VAL A 344 -3.88 8.73 9.37
C VAL A 344 -4.52 7.45 9.91
N ASP A 345 -4.79 7.38 11.22
CA ASP A 345 -5.41 6.22 11.85
C ASP A 345 -6.85 6.01 11.34
N GLU A 346 -7.63 7.09 11.25
CA GLU A 346 -8.98 7.06 10.68
C GLU A 346 -8.96 6.65 9.21
N PHE A 347 -7.98 7.15 8.44
CA PHE A 347 -7.80 6.74 7.05
C PHE A 347 -7.56 5.24 6.90
N TYR A 348 -6.66 4.64 7.69
CA TYR A 348 -6.46 3.19 7.66
C TYR A 348 -7.67 2.41 8.17
N ALA A 349 -8.40 2.92 9.17
CA ALA A 349 -9.64 2.31 9.64
C ALA A 349 -10.68 2.26 8.52
N CYS A 350 -10.92 3.38 7.85
CA CYS A 350 -11.87 3.48 6.74
C CYS A 350 -11.43 2.62 5.54
N LEU A 351 -10.13 2.63 5.18
CA LEU A 351 -9.60 1.77 4.11
C LEU A 351 -9.78 0.28 4.44
N LYS A 352 -9.56 -0.12 5.70
CA LYS A 352 -9.77 -1.51 6.12
C LYS A 352 -11.24 -1.91 6.06
N SER A 353 -12.15 -1.03 6.45
CA SER A 353 -13.59 -1.25 6.29
C SER A 353 -14.00 -1.38 4.83
N PHE A 354 -13.55 -0.47 3.96
CA PHE A 354 -13.76 -0.59 2.52
C PHE A 354 -13.20 -1.92 1.98
N GLY A 355 -11.97 -2.28 2.36
CA GLY A 355 -11.35 -3.54 1.97
C GLY A 355 -12.19 -4.76 2.36
N ARG A 356 -12.79 -4.77 3.55
CA ARG A 356 -13.71 -5.85 3.98
C ARG A 356 -14.96 -5.91 3.10
N ILE A 357 -15.63 -4.79 2.86
CA ILE A 357 -16.83 -4.71 2.01
C ILE A 357 -16.50 -5.14 0.58
N ALA A 358 -15.37 -4.69 0.03
CA ALA A 358 -14.90 -5.08 -1.29
C ALA A 358 -14.66 -6.60 -1.39
N TRP A 359 -14.05 -7.22 -0.38
CA TRP A 359 -13.85 -8.67 -0.35
C TRP A 359 -15.15 -9.47 -0.15
N GLU A 360 -16.11 -8.95 0.61
CA GLU A 360 -17.46 -9.54 0.73
C GLU A 360 -18.19 -9.58 -0.63
N ASN A 361 -17.93 -8.58 -1.49
CA ASN A 361 -18.48 -8.45 -2.84
C ASN A 361 -17.60 -9.07 -3.94
N ALA A 362 -16.51 -9.75 -3.59
CA ALA A 362 -15.56 -10.29 -4.58
C ALA A 362 -16.07 -11.56 -5.25
N HIS A 363 -16.00 -11.56 -6.58
CA HIS A 363 -16.25 -12.75 -7.39
C HIS A 363 -14.94 -13.36 -7.84
N THR A 364 -14.85 -14.69 -7.75
CA THR A 364 -13.79 -15.46 -8.41
C THR A 364 -14.30 -15.90 -9.77
N VAL A 365 -13.62 -15.46 -10.82
CA VAL A 365 -13.88 -15.86 -12.21
C VAL A 365 -12.73 -16.70 -12.74
N GLU A 366 -13.06 -17.66 -13.60
CA GLU A 366 -12.09 -18.52 -14.29
C GLU A 366 -11.99 -18.08 -15.76
N ILE A 367 -10.77 -17.92 -16.26
CA ILE A 367 -10.48 -17.49 -17.62
C ILE A 367 -9.65 -18.58 -18.29
N GLY A 368 -10.19 -19.18 -19.34
CA GLY A 368 -9.51 -20.17 -20.17
C GLY A 368 -8.55 -19.56 -21.22
N PRO A 369 -7.76 -20.40 -21.93
CA PRO A 369 -6.78 -19.95 -22.93
C PRO A 369 -7.35 -19.23 -24.17
N ARG A 370 -8.67 -19.27 -24.36
CA ARG A 370 -9.37 -18.63 -25.49
C ARG A 370 -10.43 -17.64 -25.02
N GLU A 371 -10.35 -17.25 -23.76
CA GLU A 371 -11.25 -16.32 -23.11
C GLU A 371 -10.46 -15.10 -22.67
N ARG A 372 -11.13 -13.95 -22.68
CA ARG A 372 -10.61 -12.69 -22.21
C ARG A 372 -11.62 -12.08 -21.27
N LEU A 373 -11.19 -11.78 -20.06
CA LEU A 373 -11.94 -10.91 -19.18
C LEU A 373 -11.72 -9.46 -19.63
N VAL A 374 -12.80 -8.71 -19.77
CA VAL A 374 -12.82 -7.30 -20.11
C VAL A 374 -13.47 -6.55 -18.96
N VAL A 375 -12.82 -5.49 -18.48
CA VAL A 375 -13.14 -4.83 -17.22
C VAL A 375 -13.15 -3.31 -17.41
N ASP A 376 -14.18 -2.64 -16.91
CA ASP A 376 -14.18 -1.19 -16.73
C ASP A 376 -13.30 -0.84 -15.53
N ASN A 377 -12.12 -0.28 -15.80
CA ASN A 377 -11.08 -0.07 -14.81
C ASN A 377 -11.36 1.12 -13.88
N HIS A 378 -12.36 1.96 -14.18
CA HIS A 378 -12.83 3.02 -13.28
C HIS A 378 -13.89 2.53 -12.29
N ARG A 379 -14.42 1.32 -12.50
CA ARG A 379 -15.48 0.73 -11.68
C ARG A 379 -15.06 -0.54 -10.96
N VAL A 380 -14.22 -1.37 -11.57
CA VAL A 380 -13.92 -2.71 -11.07
C VAL A 380 -12.49 -2.81 -10.60
N LEU A 381 -12.29 -3.36 -9.39
CA LEU A 381 -10.98 -3.77 -8.92
C LEU A 381 -10.68 -5.18 -9.42
N VAL A 382 -9.47 -5.38 -9.92
CA VAL A 382 -9.00 -6.68 -10.40
C VAL A 382 -7.89 -7.17 -9.49
N GLY A 383 -7.95 -8.45 -9.12
CA GLY A 383 -6.92 -9.13 -8.34
C GLY A 383 -6.81 -10.58 -8.77
N ALA A 384 -5.98 -11.37 -8.11
CA ALA A 384 -5.83 -12.77 -8.47
C ALA A 384 -5.24 -13.62 -7.32
N PRO A 385 -5.71 -14.86 -7.07
CA PRO A 385 -5.14 -15.73 -6.02
C PRO A 385 -3.69 -16.11 -6.30
N ALA A 386 -3.00 -16.70 -5.33
CA ALA A 386 -1.80 -17.47 -5.68
C ALA A 386 -2.22 -18.75 -6.42
N GLN A 387 -1.61 -19.05 -7.56
CA GLN A 387 -1.92 -20.24 -8.35
C GLN A 387 -0.65 -20.74 -9.05
N PHE A 388 -0.24 -21.98 -8.76
CA PHE A 388 0.97 -22.57 -9.33
C PHE A 388 0.91 -22.59 -10.86
N GLY A 389 2.00 -22.14 -11.50
CA GLY A 389 2.13 -22.11 -12.95
C GLY A 389 1.20 -21.11 -13.66
N ARG A 390 0.45 -20.28 -12.92
CA ARG A 390 -0.40 -19.26 -13.53
C ARG A 390 0.45 -18.17 -14.18
N ARG A 391 0.08 -17.81 -15.41
CA ARG A 391 0.56 -16.64 -16.12
C ARG A 391 -0.65 -15.93 -16.72
N LEU A 392 -0.90 -14.73 -16.25
CA LEU A 392 -1.94 -13.84 -16.79
C LEU A 392 -1.25 -12.71 -17.53
N PHE A 393 -1.86 -12.29 -18.63
CA PHE A 393 -1.45 -11.12 -19.38
C PHE A 393 -2.50 -10.05 -19.24
N VAL A 394 -2.15 -8.96 -18.57
CA VAL A 394 -3.04 -7.84 -18.30
C VAL A 394 -2.68 -6.69 -19.23
N ARG A 395 -3.68 -6.15 -19.93
CA ARG A 395 -3.54 -5.06 -20.89
C ARG A 395 -4.46 -3.90 -20.49
N THR A 396 -4.07 -2.68 -20.82
CA THR A 396 -4.82 -1.46 -20.50
C THR A 396 -5.03 -0.61 -21.75
N PHE A 397 -6.13 0.14 -21.77
CA PHE A 397 -6.57 0.97 -22.90
C PHE A 397 -7.14 2.29 -22.37
N SER A 398 -7.01 3.37 -23.17
CA SER A 398 -7.40 4.74 -22.81
C SER A 398 -8.88 5.01 -22.98
#